data_AF-A0A3S2UMZ1-F1
#
_entry.id   AF-A0A3S2UMZ1-F1
#
_cell.length_a   1.000
_cell.length_b   1.000
_cell.length_c   1.000
_cell.angle_alpha   90.00
_cell.angle_beta   90.00
_cell.angle_gamma   90.00
#
_symmetry.space_group_name_H-M   'P 1'
#
loop_
_entity.id
_entity.type
_entity.pdbx_description
1 polymer ?
#
loop_
_entity_poly.entity_id
_entity_poly.type
_entity_poly.pdbx_seq_one_letter_code
_entity_poly.pdbx_strand_id
1 'polypeptide(L)'
;MDIDHIEAIGINEQGQLYVKPCKKQFTLIWRSATQVHWNDTGSYLYSPKPTEWSYMDWYKHIVTVIADEYNCKLLVVNDTLWYSVDNELKGQIINFNSEL
;
A
#
# COMPACT_ATOMS: atom_id res chain seq x y z
N MET A 1 10.90 14.71 4.39
CA MET A 1 9.90 13.80 3.82
C MET A 1 10.59 13.00 2.74
N ASP A 2 10.72 11.70 2.96
CA ASP A 2 11.36 10.77 2.02
C ASP A 2 10.34 10.34 0.95
N ILE A 3 10.84 9.90 -0.20
CA ILE A 3 10.03 9.31 -1.25
C ILE A 3 10.55 7.89 -1.48
N ASP A 4 9.63 6.92 -1.54
CA ASP A 4 9.92 5.59 -2.04
C ASP A 4 8.91 5.21 -3.11
N HIS A 5 9.39 4.49 -4.11
CA HIS A 5 8.53 4.01 -5.19
C HIS A 5 7.89 2.69 -4.78
N ILE A 6 6.69 2.43 -5.31
CA ILE A 6 5.98 1.18 -5.08
C ILE A 6 6.45 0.17 -6.13
N GLU A 7 7.09 -0.90 -5.68
CA GLU A 7 7.53 -2.03 -6.50
C GLU A 7 6.32 -2.83 -6.99
N ALA A 8 5.38 -3.11 -6.09
CA ALA A 8 4.21 -3.93 -6.39
C ALA A 8 2.98 -3.56 -5.57
N ILE A 9 1.81 -3.71 -6.18
CA ILE A 9 0.51 -3.66 -5.50
C ILE A 9 -0.25 -4.93 -5.87
N GLY A 10 -0.89 -5.57 -4.89
CA GLY A 10 -1.69 -6.74 -5.20
C GLY A 10 -2.70 -7.12 -4.14
N ILE A 11 -3.51 -8.11 -4.49
CA ILE A 11 -4.39 -8.82 -3.56
C ILE A 11 -3.82 -10.22 -3.36
N ASN A 12 -3.43 -10.54 -2.13
CA ASN A 12 -2.85 -11.84 -1.82
C ASN A 12 -3.91 -12.95 -1.74
N GLU A 13 -3.49 -14.21 -1.54
CA GLU A 13 -4.39 -15.37 -1.47
C GLU A 13 -5.40 -15.28 -0.31
N GLN A 14 -5.09 -14.51 0.73
CA GLN A 14 -5.98 -14.25 1.86
C GLN A 14 -7.01 -13.14 1.57
N GLY A 15 -6.96 -12.52 0.39
CA GLY A 15 -7.84 -11.42 -0.01
C GLY A 15 -7.46 -10.08 0.63
N GLN A 16 -6.21 -9.92 1.05
CA GLN A 16 -5.70 -8.68 1.63
C GLN A 16 -5.02 -7.84 0.55
N LEU A 17 -5.23 -6.53 0.59
CA LEU A 17 -4.42 -5.61 -0.21
C LEU A 17 -3.02 -5.58 0.37
N TYR A 18 -2.00 -5.60 -0.51
CA TYR A 18 -0.64 -5.29 -0.13
C TYR A 18 -0.02 -4.22 -1.02
N VAL A 19 0.90 -3.45 -0.43
CA VAL A 19 1.71 -2.41 -1.07
C VAL A 19 3.17 -2.69 -0.72
N LYS A 20 3.97 -3.01 -1.74
CA LYS A 20 5.39 -3.33 -1.60
C LYS A 20 6.24 -2.11 -1.97
N PRO A 21 6.91 -1.46 -1.01
CA PRO A 21 7.88 -0.41 -1.31
C PRO A 21 9.16 -0.99 -1.93
N CYS A 22 9.89 -0.20 -2.73
CA CYS A 22 11.15 -0.62 -3.33
C CYS A 22 12.31 -0.72 -2.32
N LYS A 23 12.34 0.14 -1.28
CA LYS A 23 13.53 0.30 -0.42
C LYS A 23 13.21 0.31 1.08
N LYS A 24 12.16 1.03 1.47
CA LYS A 24 11.82 1.25 2.88
C LYS A 24 11.20 0.01 3.49
N GLN A 25 11.46 -0.18 4.77
CA GLN A 25 10.86 -1.23 5.58
C GLN A 25 10.11 -0.60 6.74
N PHE A 26 8.92 -1.13 7.02
CA PHE A 26 8.00 -0.58 8.02
C PHE A 26 7.73 -1.60 9.14
N THR A 27 8.80 -2.23 9.66
CA THR A 27 8.73 -3.33 10.64
C THR A 27 8.04 -2.96 11.97
N LEU A 28 7.96 -1.66 12.29
CA LEU A 28 7.32 -1.14 13.49
C LEU A 28 5.89 -0.61 13.25
N ILE A 29 5.32 -0.82 12.05
CA ILE A 29 3.99 -0.29 11.72
C ILE A 29 2.88 -0.78 12.64
N TRP A 30 3.02 -1.96 13.25
CA TRP A 30 2.06 -2.46 14.23
C TRP A 30 1.83 -1.49 15.42
N ARG A 31 2.73 -0.54 15.68
CA ARG A 31 2.60 0.47 16.74
C ARG A 31 1.61 1.58 16.42
N SER A 32 1.25 1.77 15.15
CA SER A 32 0.33 2.83 14.71
C SER A 32 -1.12 2.60 15.14
N ALA A 33 -1.48 1.35 15.50
CA ALA A 33 -2.85 0.92 15.72
C ALA A 33 -3.80 1.20 14.52
N THR A 34 -3.25 1.29 13.29
CA THR A 34 -4.01 1.63 12.07
C THR A 34 -4.58 0.41 11.33
N GLN A 35 -4.44 -0.79 11.89
CA GLN A 35 -4.72 -2.09 11.25
C GLN A 35 -3.86 -2.40 10.01
N VAL A 36 -2.88 -1.55 9.68
CA VAL A 36 -1.89 -1.84 8.66
C VAL A 36 -0.78 -2.68 9.28
N HIS A 37 -0.38 -3.73 8.58
CA HIS A 37 0.64 -4.67 9.02
C HIS A 37 1.81 -4.69 8.05
N TRP A 38 2.95 -5.20 8.51
CA TRP A 38 4.14 -5.42 7.70
C TRP A 38 4.45 -6.91 7.62
N ASN A 39 4.72 -7.41 6.43
CA ASN A 39 5.20 -8.77 6.20
C ASN A 39 6.72 -8.74 6.03
N ASP A 40 7.47 -9.22 7.02
CA ASP A 40 8.94 -9.21 6.99
C ASP A 40 9.52 -10.07 5.86
N THR A 41 8.92 -11.23 5.57
CA THR A 41 9.40 -12.14 4.54
C THR A 41 9.19 -11.60 3.13
N GLY A 42 8.02 -11.00 2.89
CA GLY A 42 7.63 -10.42 1.60
C GLY A 42 8.03 -8.96 1.41
N SER A 43 8.48 -8.30 2.48
CA SER A 43 8.82 -6.87 2.53
C SER A 43 7.70 -5.95 2.02
N TYR A 44 6.46 -6.18 2.47
CA TYR A 44 5.31 -5.37 2.06
C TYR A 44 4.39 -4.99 3.21
N LEU A 45 3.69 -3.87 3.03
CA LEU A 45 2.57 -3.44 3.85
C LEU A 45 1.31 -4.19 3.41
N TYR A 46 0.42 -4.55 4.34
CA TYR A 46 -0.86 -5.15 3.98
C TYR A 46 -2.00 -4.75 4.92
N SER A 47 -3.21 -4.75 4.37
CA SER A 47 -4.45 -4.48 5.09
C SER A 47 -5.08 -5.78 5.63
N PRO A 48 -6.10 -5.69 6.49
CA PRO A 48 -7.05 -6.77 6.65
C PRO A 48 -7.78 -7.05 5.33
N LYS A 49 -8.45 -8.20 5.24
CA LYS A 49 -9.38 -8.44 4.13
C LYS A 49 -10.53 -7.42 4.21
N PRO A 50 -10.87 -6.72 3.12
CA PRO A 50 -12.01 -5.81 3.07
C PRO A 50 -13.30 -6.42 3.65
N THR A 51 -14.01 -5.63 4.45
CA THR A 51 -15.36 -5.91 4.94
C THR A 51 -16.23 -4.69 4.70
N GLU A 52 -16.00 -3.61 5.47
CA GLU A 52 -16.67 -2.31 5.30
C GLU A 52 -15.90 -1.39 4.35
N TRP A 53 -14.57 -1.35 4.47
CA TRP A 53 -13.71 -0.54 3.60
C TRP A 53 -13.38 -1.28 2.31
N SER A 54 -13.47 -0.57 1.19
CA SER A 54 -13.04 -1.10 -0.10
C SER A 54 -11.51 -1.24 -0.17
N TYR A 55 -11.02 -1.95 -1.18
CA TYR A 55 -9.58 -1.98 -1.46
C TYR A 55 -9.00 -0.58 -1.71
N MET A 56 -9.76 0.31 -2.35
CA MET A 56 -9.30 1.67 -2.59
C MET A 56 -9.19 2.48 -1.29
N ASP A 57 -10.13 2.29 -0.35
CA ASP A 57 -10.06 2.93 0.97
C ASP A 57 -8.83 2.45 1.74
N TRP A 58 -8.56 1.14 1.72
CA TRP A 58 -7.35 0.58 2.32
C TRP A 58 -6.07 1.09 1.66
N TYR A 59 -6.04 1.21 0.34
CA TYR A 59 -4.87 1.77 -0.34
C TYR A 59 -4.59 3.21 0.12
N LYS A 60 -5.61 4.07 0.11
CA LYS A 60 -5.51 5.46 0.59
C LYS A 60 -5.02 5.49 2.03
N HIS A 61 -5.62 4.67 2.89
CA HIS A 61 -5.24 4.60 4.29
C HIS A 61 -3.79 4.18 4.49
N ILE A 62 -3.31 3.14 3.79
CA ILE A 62 -1.92 2.70 3.85
C ILE A 62 -0.97 3.84 3.49
N VAL A 63 -1.16 4.49 2.33
CA VAL A 63 -0.21 5.53 1.90
C VAL A 63 -0.27 6.79 2.77
N THR A 64 -1.44 7.15 3.31
CA THR A 64 -1.60 8.26 4.26
C THR A 64 -0.90 7.97 5.58
N VAL A 65 -1.08 6.78 6.17
CA VAL A 65 -0.39 6.39 7.41
C VAL A 65 1.13 6.45 7.25
N ILE A 66 1.66 5.98 6.12
CA ILE A 66 3.10 6.03 5.85
C ILE A 66 3.61 7.46 5.65
N ALA A 67 2.82 8.33 5.01
CA ALA A 67 3.16 9.75 4.88
C ALA A 67 3.17 10.45 6.24
N ASP A 68 2.12 10.28 7.04
CA ASP A 68 1.90 11.05 8.26
C ASP A 68 2.78 10.56 9.43
N GLU A 69 2.90 9.24 9.62
CA GLU A 69 3.59 8.68 10.79
C GLU A 69 5.05 8.33 10.52
N TYR A 70 5.41 8.03 9.26
CA TYR A 70 6.74 7.58 8.86
C TYR A 70 7.47 8.60 7.98
N ASN A 71 6.88 9.77 7.72
CA ASN A 71 7.44 10.86 6.92
C ASN A 71 7.96 10.39 5.56
N CYS A 72 7.26 9.42 4.95
CA CYS A 72 7.61 8.79 3.68
C CYS A 72 6.41 8.78 2.73
N LYS A 73 6.57 9.25 1.50
CA LYS A 73 5.56 9.13 0.45
C LYS A 73 5.82 7.90 -0.39
N LEU A 74 4.78 7.08 -0.59
CA LEU A 74 4.79 5.93 -1.49
C LEU A 74 4.16 6.29 -2.84
N LEU A 75 4.96 6.24 -3.91
CA LEU A 75 4.52 6.67 -5.24
C LEU A 75 4.41 5.49 -6.21
N VAL A 76 3.31 5.45 -6.96
CA VAL A 76 3.14 4.53 -8.08
C VAL A 76 3.95 5.06 -9.25
N VAL A 77 4.66 4.14 -9.91
CA VAL A 77 5.53 4.42 -11.04
C VAL A 77 5.19 3.49 -12.20
N ASN A 78 5.69 3.80 -13.41
CA ASN A 78 5.33 3.04 -14.61
C ASN A 78 5.74 1.56 -14.55
N ASP A 79 6.76 1.23 -13.77
CA ASP A 79 7.27 -0.12 -13.52
C ASP A 79 6.64 -0.81 -12.30
N THR A 80 5.70 -0.17 -11.60
CA THR A 80 4.94 -0.82 -10.52
C THR A 80 4.22 -2.05 -11.06
N LEU A 81 4.46 -3.20 -10.43
CA LEU A 81 3.86 -4.48 -10.76
C LEU A 81 2.48 -4.61 -10.11
N TRP A 82 1.54 -5.24 -10.81
CA TRP A 82 0.15 -5.39 -10.36
C TRP A 82 -0.26 -6.86 -10.32
N TYR A 83 -0.75 -7.33 -9.19
CA TYR A 83 -1.09 -8.74 -8.98
C TYR A 83 -2.52 -8.91 -8.49
N SER A 84 -3.36 -9.59 -9.28
CA SER A 84 -4.76 -9.86 -8.93
C SER A 84 -5.59 -8.59 -8.61
N VAL A 85 -5.22 -7.46 -9.23
CA VAL A 85 -5.92 -6.18 -9.15
C VAL A 85 -6.61 -5.95 -10.49
N ASP A 86 -7.92 -5.73 -10.48
CA ASP A 86 -8.67 -5.42 -11.70
C ASP A 86 -8.32 -4.03 -12.25
N ASN A 87 -8.69 -3.78 -13.51
CA ASN A 87 -8.36 -2.52 -14.19
C ASN A 87 -9.08 -1.30 -13.58
N GLU A 88 -10.24 -1.50 -12.94
CA GLU A 88 -11.00 -0.42 -12.32
C GLU A 88 -10.26 0.10 -11.08
N LEU A 89 -9.92 -0.80 -10.15
CA LEU A 89 -9.16 -0.48 -8.94
C LEU A 89 -7.77 0.07 -9.31
N LYS A 90 -7.08 -0.55 -10.27
CA LYS A 90 -5.80 -0.04 -10.78
C LYS A 90 -5.92 1.41 -11.29
N GLY A 91 -6.96 1.70 -12.06
CA GLY A 91 -7.21 3.06 -12.56
C GLY A 91 -7.44 4.06 -11.44
N GLN A 92 -8.23 3.70 -10.42
CA GLN A 92 -8.47 4.54 -9.24
C GLN A 92 -7.18 4.83 -8.47
N ILE A 93 -6.34 3.81 -8.27
CA ILE A 93 -5.05 3.95 -7.56
C ILE A 93 -4.10 4.88 -8.31
N ILE A 94 -3.95 4.70 -9.62
CA ILE A 94 -3.09 5.54 -10.46
C ILE A 94 -3.57 6.99 -10.44
N ASN A 95 -4.89 7.21 -10.60
CA ASN A 95 -5.46 8.55 -10.58
C ASN A 95 -5.20 9.26 -9.24
N PHE A 96 -5.46 8.60 -8.11
CA PHE A 96 -5.18 9.15 -6.80
C PHE A 96 -3.69 9.43 -6.58
N ASN A 97 -2.79 8.55 -7.04
CA ASN A 97 -1.35 8.78 -6.85
C ASN A 97 -0.84 10.01 -7.60
N SER A 98 -1.46 10.37 -8.74
CA SER A 98 -1.12 11.58 -9.47
C SER A 98 -1.48 12.90 -8.75
N GLU A 99 -2.28 12.82 -7.68
CA GLU A 99 -2.74 13.95 -6.87
C GLU A 99 -1.94 14.13 -5.56
N LEU A 100 -1.04 13.19 -5.22
CA LEU A 100 -0.23 13.16 -3.98
C LEU A 100 1.08 13.96 -4.07
#